data_AF-A0A914GBD3-F1
#
_entry.id   AF-A0A914GBD3-F1
#
_cell.length_a   1.000
_cell.length_b   1.000
_cell.length_c   1.000
_cell.angle_alpha   90.00
_cell.angle_beta   90.00
_cell.angle_gamma   90.00
#
_symmetry.space_group_name_H-M   'P 1'
#
loop_
_entity.id
_entity.type
_entity.pdbx_description
1 polymer ?
#
loop_
_entity_poly.entity_id
_entity_poly.type
_entity_poly.pdbx_seq_one_letter_code
_entity_poly.pdbx_strand_id
1 'polypeptide(L)'
;MSCFDTVVVPQQDGSQQQVQVVLPKTFLLIVIMSSPSDSDIRDTIRNTWLKLSAKGPSHFRWIFPIGISKLDETTMSGLRMEQTQFEDLAFLPNVTESYDNLARKTAQAIYYSTQNYDFQFLLKVDSDSFVRV
;
A
#
# COMPACT_ATOMS: atom_id res chain seq x y z
N MET A 1 0.99 -16.54 -1.85
CA MET A 1 2.16 -16.30 -0.98
C MET A 1 3.06 -15.32 -1.71
N SER A 2 2.97 -14.04 -1.36
CA SER A 2 3.86 -12.99 -1.87
C SER A 2 4.80 -12.66 -0.71
N CYS A 3 6.08 -13.01 -0.88
CA CYS A 3 7.14 -12.68 0.05
C CYS A 3 7.57 -11.25 -0.25
N PHE A 4 7.15 -10.29 0.58
CA PHE A 4 7.85 -9.02 0.67
C PHE A 4 9.17 -9.26 1.40
N ASP A 5 10.24 -8.64 0.90
CA ASP A 5 11.60 -8.75 1.42
C ASP A 5 11.65 -8.45 2.92
N THR A 6 11.59 -9.53 3.69
CA THR A 6 11.73 -9.52 5.14
C THR A 6 13.21 -9.52 5.42
N VAL A 7 13.71 -8.45 6.04
CA VAL A 7 15.10 -8.42 6.53
C VAL A 7 15.17 -9.32 7.76
N VAL A 8 15.63 -10.56 7.56
CA VAL A 8 15.88 -11.53 8.62
C VAL A 8 17.32 -11.35 9.10
N VAL A 9 17.51 -10.85 10.33
CA VAL A 9 18.83 -10.76 10.97
C VAL A 9 19.03 -11.99 11.86
N PRO A 10 20.05 -12.84 11.64
CA PRO A 10 20.30 -13.97 12.52
C PRO A 10 20.99 -13.49 13.81
N GLN A 11 20.39 -13.76 14.96
CA GLN A 11 21.05 -13.65 16.27
C GLN A 11 21.23 -15.05 16.87
N GLN A 12 22.48 -15.44 17.07
CA GLN A 12 22.86 -16.67 17.76
C GLN A 12 22.76 -16.44 19.28
N ASP A 13 21.69 -16.92 19.91
CA ASP A 13 21.78 -17.51 21.24
C ASP A 13 20.60 -18.48 21.48
N GLY A 14 20.88 -19.58 22.18
CA GLY A 14 19.98 -20.69 22.41
C GLY A 14 18.89 -20.35 23.40
N SER A 15 17.77 -19.80 22.92
CA SER A 15 16.49 -19.64 23.61
C SER A 15 15.46 -19.35 22.53
N GLN A 16 14.29 -20.01 22.57
CA GLN A 16 13.22 -19.96 21.56
C GLN A 16 13.13 -18.61 20.82
N GLN A 17 13.58 -18.56 19.56
CA GLN A 17 13.61 -17.34 18.75
C GLN A 17 12.18 -16.92 18.40
N GLN A 18 11.66 -15.89 19.07
CA GLN A 18 10.50 -15.16 18.57
C GLN A 18 10.96 -14.36 17.35
N VAL A 19 10.45 -14.70 16.16
CA VAL A 19 10.67 -13.92 14.94
C VAL A 19 9.99 -12.57 15.12
N GLN A 20 10.76 -11.53 15.40
CA GLN A 20 10.23 -10.18 15.52
C GLN A 20 9.95 -9.65 14.11
N VAL A 21 8.67 -9.48 13.78
CA VAL A 21 8.26 -8.82 12.53
C VAL A 21 8.55 -7.33 12.68
N VAL A 22 9.55 -6.83 11.95
CA VAL A 22 9.88 -5.42 11.91
C VAL A 22 9.16 -4.79 10.73
N LEU A 23 8.19 -3.91 11.00
CA LEU A 23 7.46 -3.19 9.96
C LEU A 23 8.33 -2.10 9.33
N PRO A 24 8.19 -1.84 8.01
CA PRO A 24 8.87 -0.74 7.35
C PRO A 24 8.52 0.60 7.99
N LYS A 25 9.54 1.30 8.49
CA LYS A 25 9.39 2.61 9.10
C LYS A 25 9.26 3.72 8.06
N THR A 26 8.38 4.68 8.31
CA THR A 26 8.30 5.93 7.54
C THR A 26 7.75 7.07 8.38
N PHE A 27 8.11 8.32 8.09
CA PHE A 27 7.51 9.46 8.79
C PHE A 27 6.06 9.70 8.33
N LEU A 28 5.81 9.66 7.03
CA LEU A 28 4.50 9.90 6.41
C LEU A 28 4.09 8.73 5.50
N LEU A 29 2.97 8.07 5.79
CA LEU A 29 2.34 7.13 4.87
C LEU A 29 1.20 7.82 4.11
N ILE A 30 1.27 7.83 2.78
CA ILE A 30 0.25 8.41 1.91
C ILE A 30 -0.65 7.30 1.39
N VAL A 31 -1.94 7.38 1.67
CA VAL A 31 -2.95 6.43 1.24
C VAL A 31 -3.75 7.07 0.11
N ILE A 32 -3.50 6.61 -1.12
CA ILE A 32 -4.07 7.21 -2.33
C ILE A 32 -5.22 6.34 -2.81
N MET A 33 -6.44 6.84 -2.66
CA MET A 33 -7.66 6.09 -2.97
C MET A 33 -7.79 5.90 -4.49
N SER A 34 -7.72 4.65 -4.96
CA SER A 34 -7.85 4.30 -6.39
C SER A 34 -8.71 3.05 -6.58
N SER A 35 -9.40 2.91 -7.69
CA SER A 35 -10.18 1.72 -8.06
C SER A 35 -9.35 0.69 -8.86
N PRO A 36 -9.79 -0.56 -9.01
CA PRO A 36 -9.12 -1.56 -9.85
C PRO A 36 -8.83 -1.09 -11.28
N SER A 37 -9.77 -0.35 -11.89
CA SER A 37 -9.65 0.17 -13.25
C SER A 37 -8.74 1.39 -13.39
N ASP A 38 -8.28 1.98 -12.29
CA ASP A 38 -7.51 3.24 -12.30
C ASP A 38 -6.01 3.02 -12.54
N SER A 39 -5.61 2.02 -13.33
CA SER A 39 -4.19 1.70 -13.58
C SER A 39 -3.44 2.89 -14.18
N ASP A 40 -4.00 3.53 -15.20
CA ASP A 40 -3.39 4.68 -15.85
C ASP A 40 -3.26 5.89 -14.91
N ILE A 41 -4.21 6.04 -13.97
CA ILE A 41 -4.18 7.10 -12.96
C ILE A 41 -3.06 6.83 -11.95
N ARG A 42 -2.94 5.58 -11.47
CA ARG A 42 -1.82 5.19 -10.59
C ARG A 42 -0.48 5.42 -11.27
N ASP A 43 -0.34 5.05 -12.53
CA ASP A 43 0.88 5.30 -13.31
C ASP A 43 1.17 6.79 -13.49
N THR A 44 0.15 7.60 -13.72
CA THR A 44 0.30 9.06 -13.79
C THR A 44 0.82 9.61 -12.45
N ILE A 45 0.26 9.15 -11.32
CA ILE A 45 0.68 9.58 -9.98
C ILE A 45 2.12 9.14 -9.69
N ARG A 46 2.47 7.89 -9.97
CA ARG A 46 3.84 7.34 -9.87
C ARG A 46 4.85 8.13 -10.70
N ASN A 47 4.44 8.62 -11.87
CA ASN A 47 5.33 9.32 -12.80
C ASN A 47 5.36 10.84 -12.61
N THR A 48 4.55 11.40 -11.71
CA THR A 48 4.46 12.85 -11.48
C THR A 48 4.88 13.22 -10.06
N TRP A 49 3.94 13.57 -9.19
CA TRP A 49 4.24 14.22 -7.91
C TRP A 49 4.93 13.31 -6.90
N LEU A 50 4.78 11.98 -7.01
CA LEU A 50 5.56 11.03 -6.22
C LEU A 50 7.07 11.08 -6.53
N LYS A 51 7.46 11.49 -7.75
CA LYS A 51 8.87 11.64 -8.16
C LYS A 51 9.46 13.02 -7.85
N LEU A 52 8.64 13.99 -7.45
CA LEU A 52 9.13 15.36 -7.20
C LEU A 52 9.92 15.49 -5.90
N SER A 53 9.78 14.53 -4.98
CA SER A 53 10.50 14.54 -3.71
C SER A 53 11.78 13.73 -3.81
N ALA A 54 12.91 14.32 -3.40
CA ALA A 54 14.19 13.61 -3.26
C ALA A 54 14.28 12.84 -1.92
N LYS A 55 13.23 12.86 -1.10
CA LYS A 55 13.21 12.20 0.20
C LYS A 55 13.06 10.69 0.02
N GLY A 56 13.80 9.93 0.81
CA GLY A 56 13.76 8.47 0.75
C GLY A 56 12.57 7.84 1.51
N PRO A 57 12.43 6.51 1.46
CA PRO A 57 11.32 5.77 2.06
C PRO A 57 11.16 5.93 3.58
N SER A 58 12.21 6.39 4.28
CA SER A 58 12.16 6.72 5.70
C SER A 58 11.34 7.98 6.00
N HIS A 59 11.15 8.86 5.02
CA HIS A 59 10.41 10.11 5.18
C HIS A 59 8.99 10.00 4.66
N PHE A 60 8.79 9.36 3.51
CA PHE A 60 7.44 9.04 3.07
C PHE A 60 7.38 7.74 2.28
N ARG A 61 6.22 7.10 2.34
CA ARG A 61 5.82 5.96 1.50
C ARG A 61 4.40 6.21 1.01
N TRP A 62 3.99 5.51 -0.03
CA TRP A 62 2.61 5.54 -0.52
C TRP A 62 2.08 4.14 -0.73
N ILE A 63 0.75 4.02 -0.70
CA ILE A 63 0.02 2.82 -1.09
C ILE A 63 -1.25 3.19 -1.86
N PHE A 64 -1.69 2.28 -2.71
CA PHE A 64 -2.97 2.33 -3.44
C PHE A 64 -3.91 1.23 -2.90
N PRO A 65 -4.88 1.55 -2.03
CA PRO A 65 -5.81 0.55 -1.53
C PRO A 65 -6.81 0.13 -2.61
N ILE A 66 -6.87 -1.17 -2.88
CA ILE A 66 -7.77 -1.77 -3.87
C ILE A 66 -8.66 -2.82 -3.19
N GLY A 67 -9.97 -2.62 -3.21
CA GLY A 67 -10.95 -3.63 -2.89
C GLY A 67 -10.95 -4.73 -3.93
N ILE A 68 -10.68 -5.97 -3.51
CA ILE A 68 -10.59 -7.13 -4.40
C ILE A 68 -11.78 -8.08 -4.25
N SER A 69 -12.76 -7.73 -3.42
CA SER A 69 -13.94 -8.58 -3.23
C SER A 69 -14.83 -8.55 -4.46
N LYS A 70 -15.11 -9.73 -5.02
CA LYS A 70 -15.96 -9.93 -6.21
C LYS A 70 -15.39 -9.41 -7.53
N LEU A 71 -14.07 -9.24 -7.64
CA LEU A 71 -13.43 -8.99 -8.93
C LEU A 71 -13.44 -10.25 -9.79
N ASP A 72 -13.53 -10.07 -11.10
CA ASP A 72 -13.31 -11.14 -12.06
C ASP A 72 -11.80 -11.50 -12.15
N GLU A 73 -11.50 -12.69 -12.65
CA GLU A 73 -10.10 -13.18 -12.69
C GLU A 73 -9.22 -12.36 -13.64
N THR A 74 -9.78 -11.76 -14.70
CA THR A 74 -9.01 -10.93 -15.64
C THR A 74 -8.54 -9.66 -14.94
N THR A 75 -9.43 -8.95 -14.25
CA THR A 75 -9.09 -7.76 -13.44
C THR A 75 -8.10 -8.12 -12.34
N MET A 76 -8.34 -9.21 -11.61
CA MET A 76 -7.44 -9.65 -10.52
C MET A 76 -6.05 -10.04 -11.03
N SER A 77 -5.96 -10.69 -12.19
CA SER A 77 -4.68 -11.02 -12.84
C SER A 77 -3.90 -9.75 -13.22
N GLY A 78 -4.57 -8.75 -13.79
CA GLY A 78 -3.98 -7.44 -14.07
C GLY A 78 -3.38 -6.77 -12.84
N LEU A 79 -4.15 -6.72 -11.74
CA LEU A 79 -3.68 -6.18 -10.47
C LEU A 79 -2.50 -6.95 -9.88
N ARG A 80 -2.47 -8.28 -10.03
CA ARG A 80 -1.32 -9.09 -9.57
C ARG A 80 -0.05 -8.76 -10.36
N MET A 81 -0.16 -8.61 -11.68
CA MET A 81 0.98 -8.22 -12.52
C MET A 81 1.48 -6.82 -12.14
N GLU A 82 0.59 -5.86 -11.96
CA GLU A 82 0.94 -4.52 -11.49
C GLU A 82 1.63 -4.58 -10.12
N GLN A 83 1.10 -5.37 -9.19
CA GLN A 83 1.69 -5.52 -7.87
C GLN A 83 3.09 -6.17 -7.91
N THR A 84 3.33 -7.13 -8.81
CA THR A 84 4.67 -7.69 -9.03
C THR A 84 5.66 -6.65 -9.54
N GLN A 85 5.18 -5.63 -10.26
CA GLN A 85 6.04 -4.58 -10.83
C GLN A 85 6.32 -3.43 -9.86
N PHE A 86 5.32 -2.97 -9.10
CA PHE A 86 5.40 -1.72 -8.33
C PHE A 86 5.35 -1.92 -6.81
N GLU A 87 4.82 -3.04 -6.34
CA GLU A 87 4.75 -3.41 -4.91
C GLU A 87 4.04 -2.37 -4.00
N ASP A 88 3.17 -1.53 -4.57
CA ASP A 88 2.52 -0.41 -3.88
C ASP A 88 0.99 -0.53 -3.76
N LEU A 89 0.39 -1.65 -4.18
CA LEU A 89 -1.04 -1.94 -4.00
C LEU A 89 -1.29 -2.57 -2.64
N ALA A 90 -2.33 -2.07 -1.95
CA ALA A 90 -2.86 -2.64 -0.72
C ALA A 90 -4.18 -3.36 -1.01
N PHE A 91 -4.14 -4.69 -1.14
CA PHE A 91 -5.33 -5.48 -1.43
C PHE A 91 -6.24 -5.63 -0.20
N LEU A 92 -7.50 -5.22 -0.34
CA LEU A 92 -8.53 -5.24 0.70
C LEU A 92 -9.55 -6.36 0.37
N PRO A 93 -9.40 -7.57 0.94
CA PRO A 93 -10.21 -8.74 0.54
C PRO A 93 -11.69 -8.63 0.88
N ASN A 94 -12.02 -7.82 1.89
CA ASN A 94 -13.38 -7.67 2.42
C ASN A 94 -14.07 -6.38 1.95
N VAL A 95 -13.58 -5.76 0.87
CA VAL A 95 -14.13 -4.54 0.29
C VAL A 95 -14.54 -4.81 -1.15
N THR A 96 -15.83 -4.63 -1.44
CA THR A 96 -16.34 -4.56 -2.82
C THR A 96 -16.24 -3.11 -3.27
N GLU A 97 -15.68 -2.90 -4.45
CA GLU A 97 -15.51 -1.56 -5.03
C GLU A 97 -16.86 -0.97 -5.44
N SER A 98 -17.23 0.12 -4.78
CA SER A 98 -18.34 0.99 -5.14
C SER A 98 -18.18 2.32 -4.42
N TYR A 99 -18.80 3.37 -4.96
CA TYR A 99 -18.80 4.69 -4.31
C TYR A 99 -19.40 4.62 -2.89
N ASP A 100 -20.51 3.88 -2.72
CA ASP A 100 -21.17 3.70 -1.42
C ASP A 100 -20.27 3.05 -0.36
N ASN A 101 -19.29 2.26 -0.79
CA ASN A 101 -18.34 1.58 0.09
C ASN A 101 -17.07 2.41 0.39
N LEU A 102 -16.98 3.67 -0.07
CA LEU A 102 -15.75 4.46 0.06
C LEU A 102 -15.34 4.69 1.53
N ALA A 103 -16.30 4.90 2.43
CA ALA A 103 -16.03 5.03 3.86
C ALA A 103 -15.46 3.72 4.44
N ARG A 104 -16.05 2.57 4.06
CA ARG A 104 -15.56 1.24 4.47
C ARG A 104 -14.17 0.97 3.91
N LYS A 105 -13.93 1.33 2.64
CA LYS A 105 -12.61 1.23 1.99
C LYS A 105 -11.57 2.06 2.72
N THR A 106 -11.91 3.30 3.09
CA THR A 106 -11.03 4.19 3.85
C THR A 106 -10.66 3.57 5.21
N ALA A 107 -11.65 3.06 5.96
CA ALA A 107 -11.39 2.41 7.23
C ALA A 107 -10.50 1.15 7.09
N GLN A 108 -10.76 0.33 6.07
CA GLN A 108 -9.96 -0.86 5.79
C GLN A 108 -8.54 -0.52 5.30
N ALA A 109 -8.37 0.58 4.56
CA ALA A 109 -7.05 1.06 4.15
C ALA A 109 -6.22 1.56 5.34
N ILE A 110 -6.84 2.27 6.28
CA ILE A 110 -6.19 2.68 7.54
C ILE A 110 -5.81 1.43 8.35
N TYR A 111 -6.72 0.46 8.49
CA TYR A 111 -6.43 -0.79 9.18
C TYR A 111 -5.28 -1.55 8.50
N TYR A 112 -5.30 -1.71 7.18
CA TYR A 112 -4.19 -2.32 6.44
C TYR A 112 -2.87 -1.60 6.72
N SER A 113 -2.89 -0.26 6.73
CA SER A 113 -1.71 0.55 7.00
C SER A 113 -1.08 0.23 8.36
N THR A 114 -1.88 0.13 9.43
CA THR A 114 -1.36 -0.16 10.78
C THR A 114 -0.80 -1.57 10.94
N GLN A 115 -1.19 -2.50 10.06
CA GLN A 115 -0.67 -3.87 10.08
C GLN A 115 0.61 -4.03 9.27
N ASN A 116 0.89 -3.14 8.32
CA ASN A 116 1.95 -3.32 7.32
C ASN A 116 3.06 -2.26 7.40
N TYR A 117 2.88 -1.17 8.14
CA TYR A 117 3.85 -0.09 8.25
C TYR A 117 3.94 0.47 9.67
N ASP A 118 5.12 0.96 10.05
CA ASP A 118 5.34 1.75 11.27
C ASP A 118 5.49 3.22 10.85
N PHE A 119 4.47 4.05 11.10
CA PHE A 119 4.43 5.44 10.64
C PHE A 119 3.99 6.42 11.72
N GLN A 120 4.45 7.68 11.60
CA GLN A 120 4.05 8.75 12.53
C GLN A 120 2.80 9.49 12.04
N PHE A 121 2.69 9.69 10.73
CA PHE A 121 1.58 10.40 10.10
C PHE A 121 0.99 9.58 8.96
N LEU A 122 -0.33 9.65 8.80
CA LEU A 122 -1.06 9.10 7.65
C LEU A 122 -1.80 10.22 6.94
N LEU A 123 -1.61 10.30 5.63
CA LEU A 123 -2.32 11.24 4.76
C LEU A 123 -3.19 10.46 3.78
N LYS A 124 -4.52 10.55 3.93
CA LYS A 124 -5.45 10.05 2.93
C LYS A 124 -5.61 11.08 1.81
N VAL A 125 -5.58 10.63 0.56
CA VAL A 125 -5.74 11.48 -0.63
C VAL A 125 -6.60 10.75 -1.67
N ASP A 126 -7.32 11.51 -2.48
CA ASP A 126 -8.03 10.97 -3.66
C ASP A 126 -7.11 10.99 -4.90
N SER A 127 -7.47 10.20 -5.92
CA SER A 127 -6.64 10.00 -7.13
C SER A 127 -6.57 11.22 -8.06
N ASP A 128 -7.43 12.21 -7.85
CA ASP A 128 -7.50 13.48 -8.60
C ASP A 128 -6.82 14.65 -7.89
N SER A 129 -6.11 14.38 -6.80
CA SER A 129 -5.41 15.39 -5.99
C SER A 129 -3.91 15.47 -6.31
N PHE A 130 -3.35 16.67 -6.18
CA PHE A 130 -1.91 16.92 -6.24
C PHE A 130 -1.35 17.20 -4.84
N VAL A 131 -0.33 16.45 -4.43
CA VAL A 131 0.37 16.64 -3.14
C VAL A 131 1.83 16.97 -3.38
N ARG A 132 2.32 18.05 -2.75
CA ARG A 132 3.74 18.43 -2.79
C ARG A 132 4.44 17.94 -1.53
N VAL A 133 5.29 16.92 -1.66
CA VAL A 133 5.92 16.17 -0.55
C VAL A 133 7.41 16.47 -0.35
#